data_AF-A0A5C9EVA6-F1
#
_entry.id   AF-A0A5C9EVA6-F1
#
_cell.length_a   1.000
_cell.length_b   1.000
_cell.length_c   1.000
_cell.angle_alpha   90.00
_cell.angle_beta   90.00
_cell.angle_gamma   90.00
#
_symmetry.space_group_name_H-M   'P 1'
#
loop_
_entity.id
_entity.type
_entity.pdbx_description
1 polymer ?
#
loop_
_entity_poly.entity_id
_entity_poly.type
_entity_poly.pdbx_seq_one_letter_code
_entity_poly.pdbx_strand_id
1 'polypeptide(L)'
;MSYENEGNNEEEEEEIQRPSIPPPKIEPPKIKPPPSPPPRREPEASTPPTQTPSPTPPKPPSSMSTPSAPKAEEISAPPRMESPPSQSQSAPSQPTQTSQPSQPTGPSQSEFDNLKSQLKQKETTLQELQEQNNNLNNLLIERDSQIEQLKNKVNQLQSQTQDSENRINQLKEKNTSLESKIPQLEGRIQQLEQENASLTQQISPLQSKIEELTQEINYKNKRIEELKEPKAVMPSSLAQGQTSQTSTSSGTSSSGAGLSGTSFTDTKRKICPNCGATGAAIKEEEDKTKIISYIPKPTYAKKNVCTKCGFEF
;
A
#
# COMPACT_ATOMS: atom_id res chain seq x y z
N MET A 1 -61.72 -16.62 34.69
CA MET A 1 -60.52 -17.31 34.18
C MET A 1 -60.58 -17.18 32.67
N SER A 2 -59.76 -16.28 32.16
CA SER A 2 -59.70 -15.90 30.75
C SER A 2 -58.82 -16.88 29.98
N TYR A 3 -59.29 -17.34 28.82
CA TYR A 3 -58.44 -17.93 27.79
C TYR A 3 -58.92 -17.37 26.45
N GLU A 4 -58.11 -16.49 25.87
CA GLU A 4 -58.21 -16.04 24.49
C GLU A 4 -57.36 -16.96 23.62
N ASN A 5 -57.97 -17.48 22.57
CA ASN A 5 -57.44 -18.26 21.44
C ASN A 5 -58.37 -17.80 20.28
N GLU A 6 -57.99 -17.44 19.06
CA GLU A 6 -56.81 -17.71 18.23
C GLU A 6 -56.69 -16.54 17.24
N GLY A 7 -55.49 -15.98 17.06
CA GLY A 7 -55.18 -15.09 15.96
C GLY A 7 -54.55 -15.89 14.82
N ASN A 8 -55.27 -16.02 13.71
CA ASN A 8 -54.73 -16.48 12.44
C ASN A 8 -53.63 -15.52 11.96
N ASN A 9 -52.38 -15.97 11.93
CA ASN A 9 -51.33 -15.37 11.13
C ASN A 9 -51.22 -16.19 9.84
N GLU A 10 -51.79 -15.66 8.76
CA GLU A 10 -51.45 -16.06 7.40
C GLU A 10 -50.07 -15.48 7.08
N GLU A 11 -49.04 -16.34 7.01
CA GLU A 11 -47.72 -16.00 6.51
C GLU A 11 -47.79 -15.94 4.97
N GLU A 12 -47.90 -14.73 4.42
CA GLU A 12 -47.61 -14.46 3.01
C GLU A 12 -46.09 -14.61 2.77
N GLU A 13 -45.70 -15.69 2.08
CA GLU A 13 -44.36 -15.85 1.52
C GLU A 13 -44.16 -14.87 0.34
N GLU A 14 -43.66 -13.66 0.62
CA GLU A 14 -43.11 -12.79 -0.43
C GLU A 14 -41.75 -13.34 -0.89
N GLU A 15 -41.76 -14.00 -2.05
CA GLU A 15 -40.58 -14.42 -2.80
C GLU A 15 -39.81 -13.18 -3.33
N ILE A 16 -38.86 -12.68 -2.54
CA ILE A 16 -37.98 -11.57 -2.94
C ILE A 16 -37.01 -12.08 -4.03
N GLN A 17 -37.37 -11.84 -5.28
CA GLN A 17 -36.55 -12.13 -6.45
C GLN A 17 -35.34 -11.17 -6.46
N ARG A 18 -34.17 -11.67 -6.06
CA ARG A 18 -32.89 -10.94 -6.13
C ARG A 18 -32.55 -10.61 -7.59
N PRO A 19 -32.28 -9.33 -7.95
CA PRO A 19 -31.74 -9.00 -9.26
C PRO A 19 -30.35 -9.61 -9.42
N SER A 20 -30.15 -10.44 -10.44
CA SER A 20 -28.81 -10.87 -10.87
C SER A 20 -28.08 -9.68 -11.48
N ILE A 21 -27.22 -9.04 -10.68
CA ILE A 21 -26.27 -8.04 -11.17
C ILE A 21 -25.07 -8.80 -11.78
N PRO A 22 -24.79 -8.66 -13.09
CA PRO A 22 -23.61 -9.28 -13.69
C PRO A 22 -22.33 -8.68 -13.09
N PRO A 23 -21.28 -9.48 -12.87
CA PRO A 23 -20.04 -8.99 -12.28
C PRO A 23 -19.38 -7.93 -13.17
N PRO A 24 -18.78 -6.88 -12.58
CA PRO A 24 -18.13 -5.83 -13.35
C PRO A 24 -16.95 -6.40 -14.16
N LYS A 25 -16.89 -6.05 -15.45
CA LYS A 25 -15.71 -6.30 -16.29
C LYS A 25 -14.55 -5.45 -15.78
N ILE A 26 -13.63 -6.06 -15.05
CA ILE A 26 -12.36 -5.45 -14.68
C ILE A 26 -11.42 -5.62 -15.86
N GLU A 27 -11.23 -4.55 -16.64
CA GLU A 27 -10.15 -4.52 -17.64
C GLU A 27 -8.78 -4.45 -16.92
N PRO A 28 -7.78 -5.23 -17.37
CA PRO A 28 -6.45 -5.19 -16.78
C PRO A 28 -5.80 -3.83 -17.03
N PRO A 29 -5.06 -3.27 -16.04
CA PRO A 29 -4.40 -1.98 -16.19
C PRO A 29 -3.36 -2.07 -17.31
N LYS A 30 -3.37 -1.08 -18.22
CA LYS A 30 -2.32 -0.89 -19.23
C LYS A 30 -1.01 -0.49 -18.53
N ILE A 31 -0.17 -1.48 -18.23
CA ILE A 31 1.18 -1.26 -17.72
C ILE A 31 2.02 -0.71 -18.87
N LYS A 32 2.40 0.58 -18.80
CA LYS A 32 3.42 1.14 -19.68
C LYS A 32 4.76 0.44 -19.39
N PRO A 33 5.53 0.04 -20.41
CA PRO A 33 6.84 -0.56 -20.19
C PRO A 33 7.76 0.43 -19.45
N PRO A 34 8.64 -0.06 -18.56
CA PRO A 34 9.57 0.79 -17.85
C PRO A 34 10.55 1.46 -18.84
N PRO A 35 10.96 2.71 -18.57
CA PRO A 35 11.96 3.38 -19.40
C PRO A 35 13.28 2.58 -19.40
N SER A 36 13.91 2.51 -20.57
CA SER A 36 15.16 1.79 -20.78
C SER A 36 16.26 2.27 -19.82
N PRO A 37 17.08 1.36 -19.25
CA PRO A 37 18.16 1.75 -18.38
C PRO A 37 19.20 2.60 -19.13
N PRO A 38 19.81 3.62 -18.49
CA PRO A 38 20.85 4.42 -19.12
C PRO A 38 22.06 3.55 -19.49
N PRO A 39 22.81 3.92 -20.55
CA PRO A 39 23.95 3.16 -21.00
C PRO A 39 25.01 3.00 -19.90
N ARG A 40 25.47 1.76 -19.73
CA ARG A 40 26.48 1.33 -18.76
C ARG A 40 27.79 2.07 -19.04
N ARG A 41 28.25 2.91 -18.10
CA ARG A 41 29.61 3.46 -18.11
C ARG A 41 30.61 2.32 -17.98
N GLU A 42 31.60 2.29 -18.86
CA GLU A 42 32.75 1.39 -18.79
C GLU A 42 33.59 1.66 -17.52
N PRO A 43 34.24 0.64 -16.95
CA PRO A 43 35.06 0.81 -15.76
C PRO A 43 36.43 1.37 -16.13
N GLU A 44 36.68 2.63 -15.75
CA GLU A 44 38.04 3.18 -15.78
C GLU A 44 38.90 2.61 -14.66
N ALA A 45 40.18 2.46 -14.99
CA ALA A 45 41.20 1.70 -14.31
C ALA A 45 41.55 2.21 -12.90
N SER A 46 41.98 1.25 -12.08
CA SER A 46 42.46 1.38 -10.72
C SER A 46 43.65 2.34 -10.57
N THR A 47 43.58 3.24 -9.61
CA THR A 47 44.76 3.88 -8.98
C THR A 47 44.69 3.72 -7.45
N PRO A 48 45.84 3.63 -6.74
CA PRO A 48 45.92 3.16 -5.35
C PRO A 48 45.70 4.28 -4.30
N PRO A 49 45.46 3.93 -3.02
CA PRO A 49 44.94 4.85 -2.01
C PRO A 49 46.05 5.73 -1.40
N THR A 50 45.75 7.01 -1.20
CA THR A 50 46.52 7.89 -0.32
C THR A 50 45.69 8.20 0.93
N GLN A 51 46.39 8.25 2.06
CA GLN A 51 45.93 8.19 3.44
C GLN A 51 45.08 9.39 3.88
N THR A 52 44.23 9.12 4.88
CA THR A 52 43.33 10.01 5.62
C THR A 52 44.04 11.21 6.29
N PRO A 53 43.29 12.30 6.59
CA PRO A 53 43.06 12.55 8.01
C PRO A 53 41.61 12.95 8.38
N SER A 54 41.31 12.77 9.67
CA SER A 54 40.05 12.86 10.40
C SER A 54 39.18 14.11 10.20
N PRO A 55 37.85 14.03 10.44
CA PRO A 55 36.96 15.19 10.46
C PRO A 55 36.93 15.86 11.85
N THR A 56 37.36 17.12 11.90
CA THR A 56 37.13 18.05 13.02
C THR A 56 35.67 18.54 12.99
N PRO A 57 34.96 18.68 14.13
CA PRO A 57 33.58 19.12 14.15
C PRO A 57 33.43 20.63 13.86
N PRO A 58 32.39 21.07 13.12
CA PRO A 58 32.16 22.48 12.89
C PRO A 58 31.59 23.18 14.13
N LYS A 59 32.12 24.36 14.41
CA LYS A 59 31.73 25.31 15.46
C LYS A 59 30.31 25.86 15.21
N PRO A 60 29.47 26.09 16.25
CA PRO A 60 28.12 26.60 16.07
C PRO A 60 28.13 28.11 15.75
N PRO A 61 27.23 28.60 14.88
CA PRO A 61 26.99 30.04 14.75
C PRO A 61 26.20 30.56 15.96
N SER A 62 26.71 31.63 16.55
CA SER A 62 26.09 32.39 17.64
C SER A 62 24.78 33.05 17.20
N SER A 63 23.74 32.85 18.01
CA SER A 63 22.64 33.78 18.33
C SER A 63 22.12 34.69 17.19
N MET A 64 21.03 34.27 16.54
CA MET A 64 20.09 35.22 15.94
C MET A 64 19.00 35.55 16.95
N SER A 65 19.08 36.76 17.48
CA SER A 65 17.98 37.44 18.17
C SER A 65 16.88 37.78 17.16
N THR A 66 15.64 37.57 17.58
CA THR A 66 14.39 37.97 16.92
C THR A 66 14.36 39.47 16.55
N PRO A 67 13.77 39.87 15.42
CA PRO A 67 13.29 41.23 15.26
C PRO A 67 11.85 41.33 15.75
N SER A 68 11.70 42.03 16.88
CA SER A 68 10.43 42.62 17.34
C SER A 68 9.96 43.70 16.37
N ALA A 69 8.63 43.87 16.32
CA ALA A 69 7.88 44.87 15.56
C ALA A 69 8.46 46.29 15.64
N PRO A 70 8.38 47.09 14.56
CA PRO A 70 8.57 48.53 14.66
C PRO A 70 7.23 49.23 14.97
N LYS A 71 7.28 50.04 16.03
CA LYS A 71 6.29 51.02 16.46
C LYS A 71 6.46 52.30 15.62
N ALA A 72 5.36 53.05 15.50
CA ALA A 72 5.25 54.31 14.75
C ALA A 72 6.13 55.45 15.27
N GLU A 73 6.69 56.23 14.35
CA GLU A 73 7.18 57.63 14.43
C GLU A 73 7.30 58.10 12.96
N GLU A 74 6.35 58.87 12.41
CA GLU A 74 6.37 60.34 12.31
C GLU A 74 7.74 60.92 11.89
N ILE A 75 7.85 61.45 10.65
CA ILE A 75 8.57 62.68 10.26
C ILE A 75 8.54 62.89 8.71
N SER A 76 8.11 64.10 8.34
CA SER A 76 8.36 64.92 7.14
C SER A 76 7.78 64.60 5.75
N ALA A 77 6.96 65.57 5.33
CA ALA A 77 6.35 65.84 4.03
C ALA A 77 7.36 66.21 2.90
N PRO A 78 6.95 66.15 1.62
CA PRO A 78 7.83 66.41 0.46
C PRO A 78 8.13 67.90 0.24
N PRO A 79 9.21 68.26 -0.48
CA PRO A 79 9.53 69.66 -0.75
C PRO A 79 8.53 70.28 -1.73
N ARG A 80 7.93 71.38 -1.28
CA ARG A 80 7.02 72.28 -2.00
C ARG A 80 7.85 73.25 -2.85
N MET A 81 7.59 73.32 -4.15
CA MET A 81 8.16 74.38 -5.01
C MET A 81 7.60 75.73 -4.56
N GLU A 82 8.48 76.62 -4.11
CA GLU A 82 8.14 77.97 -3.69
C GLU A 82 8.56 78.97 -4.77
N SER A 83 7.58 79.69 -5.30
CA SER A 83 7.74 80.79 -6.26
C SER A 83 8.52 81.97 -5.63
N PRO A 84 9.28 82.76 -6.41
CA PRO A 84 9.98 83.93 -5.87
C PRO A 84 9.03 85.13 -5.68
N PRO A 85 9.25 86.00 -4.67
CA PRO A 85 8.38 87.13 -4.39
C PRO A 85 8.79 88.39 -5.17
N SER A 86 7.76 89.13 -5.60
CA SER A 86 7.84 90.53 -6.01
C SER A 86 8.22 91.41 -4.81
N GLN A 87 9.20 92.29 -4.98
CA GLN A 87 9.34 93.47 -4.13
C GLN A 87 9.48 94.73 -4.97
N SER A 88 8.46 95.57 -4.86
CA SER A 88 8.47 96.99 -5.21
C SER A 88 9.30 97.76 -4.17
N GLN A 89 10.25 98.58 -4.61
CA GLN A 89 10.78 99.69 -3.81
C GLN A 89 11.00 100.93 -4.68
N SER A 90 10.67 102.05 -4.06
CA SER A 90 10.54 103.40 -4.62
C SER A 90 11.87 104.11 -4.86
N ALA A 91 11.81 105.12 -5.73
CA ALA A 91 12.87 106.08 -6.09
C ALA A 91 13.49 106.85 -4.90
N PRO A 92 14.65 107.50 -5.11
CA PRO A 92 14.59 108.94 -5.38
C PRO A 92 15.54 109.45 -6.50
N SER A 93 15.14 110.59 -7.06
CA SER A 93 15.70 111.34 -8.18
C SER A 93 17.07 111.98 -7.91
N GLN A 94 17.94 112.09 -8.94
CA GLN A 94 18.63 113.33 -9.39
C GLN A 94 19.52 113.10 -10.65
N PRO A 95 20.01 114.16 -11.35
CA PRO A 95 19.66 114.40 -12.76
C PRO A 95 20.70 113.97 -13.84
N THR A 96 20.14 113.92 -15.03
CA THR A 96 20.67 113.82 -16.41
C THR A 96 22.09 114.33 -16.70
N GLN A 97 22.85 113.52 -17.44
CA GLN A 97 23.64 113.92 -18.64
C GLN A 97 24.08 112.65 -19.41
N THR A 98 23.38 112.27 -20.49
CA THR A 98 23.71 112.45 -21.93
C THR A 98 24.70 111.43 -22.52
N SER A 99 24.21 110.69 -23.54
CA SER A 99 24.92 110.06 -24.68
C SER A 99 25.28 108.56 -24.60
N GLN A 100 24.40 107.69 -25.10
CA GLN A 100 24.61 106.74 -26.21
C GLN A 100 23.58 105.57 -26.16
N PRO A 101 23.11 105.07 -27.31
CA PRO A 101 22.08 104.03 -27.35
C PRO A 101 22.69 102.66 -27.09
N SER A 102 22.56 102.15 -25.87
CA SER A 102 22.86 100.74 -25.56
C SER A 102 21.76 99.87 -26.16
N GLN A 103 22.13 99.05 -27.14
CA GLN A 103 21.27 98.04 -27.74
C GLN A 103 20.62 97.15 -26.66
N PRO A 104 19.39 96.64 -26.90
CA PRO A 104 18.88 95.54 -26.10
C PRO A 104 19.75 94.32 -26.42
N THR A 105 20.72 94.01 -25.57
CA THR A 105 21.39 92.71 -25.58
C THR A 105 20.38 91.67 -25.10
N GLY A 106 19.45 91.30 -25.99
CA GLY A 106 18.85 89.98 -25.97
C GLY A 106 19.96 88.94 -26.13
N PRO A 107 19.70 87.67 -25.72
CA PRO A 107 20.68 86.61 -25.90
C PRO A 107 21.18 86.64 -27.34
N SER A 108 22.50 86.61 -27.49
CA SER A 108 23.15 86.53 -28.80
C SER A 108 22.55 85.35 -29.57
N GLN A 109 22.43 85.47 -30.90
CA GLN A 109 21.89 84.39 -31.74
C GLN A 109 22.56 83.03 -31.44
N SER A 110 23.85 83.05 -31.12
CA SER A 110 24.62 81.89 -30.68
C SER A 110 24.16 81.25 -29.36
N GLU A 111 23.75 82.05 -28.37
CA GLU A 111 23.21 81.54 -27.11
C GLU A 111 21.85 80.87 -27.33
N PHE A 112 21.01 81.43 -28.19
CA PHE A 112 19.73 80.84 -28.56
C PHE A 112 19.92 79.49 -29.28
N ASP A 113 20.85 79.43 -30.24
CA ASP A 113 21.16 78.20 -30.97
C ASP A 113 21.74 77.12 -30.04
N ASN A 114 22.58 77.51 -29.07
CA ASN A 114 23.10 76.62 -28.04
C ASN A 114 21.97 76.08 -27.13
N LEU A 115 21.09 76.94 -26.62
CA LEU A 115 19.93 76.52 -25.83
C LEU A 115 19.03 75.55 -26.61
N LYS A 116 18.81 75.81 -27.90
CA LYS A 116 18.01 74.94 -28.77
C LYS A 116 18.64 73.56 -28.94
N SER A 117 19.97 73.49 -29.10
CA SER A 117 20.70 72.21 -29.13
C SER A 117 20.62 71.47 -27.80
N GLN A 118 20.78 72.16 -26.67
CA GLN A 118 20.64 71.54 -25.34
C GLN A 118 19.23 71.02 -25.10
N LEU A 119 18.20 71.77 -25.51
CA LEU A 119 16.80 71.34 -25.42
C LEU A 119 16.59 70.04 -26.21
N LYS A 120 17.09 69.97 -27.45
CA LYS A 120 17.01 68.78 -28.28
C LYS A 120 17.71 67.58 -27.65
N GLN A 121 18.88 67.77 -27.03
CA GLN A 121 19.60 66.71 -26.32
C GLN A 121 18.85 66.25 -25.05
N LYS A 122 18.24 67.17 -24.30
CA LYS A 122 17.42 66.83 -23.14
C LYS A 122 16.18 66.05 -23.56
N GLU A 123 15.54 66.42 -24.67
CA GLU A 123 14.40 65.71 -25.23
C GLU A 123 14.75 64.25 -25.60
N THR A 124 15.88 64.03 -26.28
CA THR A 124 16.34 62.66 -26.61
C THR A 124 16.65 61.85 -25.36
N THR A 125 17.29 62.47 -24.36
CA THR A 125 17.60 61.80 -23.08
C THR A 125 16.31 61.42 -22.34
N LEU A 126 15.29 62.28 -22.38
CA LEU A 126 14.01 62.04 -21.73
C LEU A 126 13.28 60.86 -22.39
N GLN A 127 13.32 60.77 -23.72
CA GLN A 127 12.79 59.62 -24.46
C GLN A 127 13.50 58.31 -24.09
N GLU A 128 14.84 58.29 -24.05
CA GLU A 128 15.59 57.11 -23.61
C GLU A 128 15.26 56.69 -22.17
N LEU A 129 15.19 57.65 -21.25
CA LEU A 129 14.82 57.37 -19.85
C LEU A 129 13.39 56.84 -19.71
N GLN A 130 12.48 57.30 -20.57
CA GLN A 130 11.10 56.83 -20.60
C GLN A 130 11.02 55.39 -21.12
N GLU A 131 11.78 55.06 -22.16
CA GLU A 131 11.91 53.68 -22.66
C GLU A 131 12.54 52.75 -21.62
N GLN A 132 13.60 53.19 -20.94
CA GLN A 132 14.23 52.44 -19.86
C GLN A 132 13.26 52.18 -18.70
N ASN A 133 12.49 53.19 -18.28
CA ASN A 133 11.47 53.02 -17.24
C ASN A 133 10.41 52.00 -17.66
N ASN A 134 9.93 52.06 -18.90
CA ASN A 134 8.96 51.10 -19.40
C ASN A 134 9.52 49.67 -19.39
N ASN A 135 10.78 49.50 -19.79
CA ASN A 135 11.44 48.19 -19.75
C ASN A 135 11.61 47.67 -18.32
N LEU A 136 12.08 48.52 -17.39
CA LEU A 136 12.21 48.17 -15.98
C LEU A 136 10.86 47.79 -15.36
N ASN A 137 9.80 48.52 -15.68
CA ASN A 137 8.45 48.23 -15.19
C ASN A 137 7.95 46.87 -15.69
N ASN A 138 8.18 46.55 -16.97
CA ASN A 138 7.83 45.24 -17.52
C ASN A 138 8.62 44.11 -16.84
N LEU A 139 9.91 44.31 -16.60
CA LEU A 139 10.76 43.34 -15.90
C LEU A 139 10.28 43.11 -14.47
N LEU A 140 9.85 44.17 -13.78
CA LEU A 140 9.32 44.10 -12.42
C LEU A 140 8.04 43.26 -12.38
N ILE A 141 7.10 43.52 -13.29
CA ILE A 141 5.86 42.73 -13.43
C ILE A 141 6.17 41.25 -13.69
N GLU A 142 7.14 40.95 -14.55
CA GLU A 142 7.53 39.57 -14.84
C GLU A 142 8.15 38.88 -13.60
N ARG A 143 9.04 39.58 -12.89
CA ARG A 143 9.64 39.05 -11.65
C ARG A 143 8.59 38.82 -10.57
N ASP A 144 7.64 39.73 -10.41
CA ASP A 144 6.53 39.57 -9.45
C ASP A 144 5.68 38.34 -9.78
N SER A 145 5.38 38.13 -11.07
CA SER A 145 4.66 36.92 -11.51
C SER A 145 5.43 35.64 -11.19
N GLN A 146 6.75 35.63 -11.43
CA GLN A 146 7.60 34.48 -11.10
C GLN A 146 7.67 34.23 -9.59
N ILE A 147 7.72 35.29 -8.77
CA ILE A 147 7.71 35.19 -7.30
C ILE A 147 6.41 34.54 -6.84
N GLU A 148 5.25 34.94 -7.36
CA GLU A 148 3.96 34.35 -7.00
C GLU A 148 3.87 32.88 -7.42
N GLN A 149 4.36 32.52 -8.60
CA GLN A 149 4.44 31.11 -9.03
C GLN A 149 5.32 30.28 -8.10
N LEU A 150 6.48 30.80 -7.69
CA LEU A 150 7.40 30.12 -6.78
C LEU A 150 6.79 29.98 -5.38
N LYS A 151 6.12 31.01 -4.85
CA LYS A 151 5.38 30.92 -3.57
C LYS A 151 4.35 29.81 -3.59
N ASN A 152 3.55 29.72 -4.66
CA ASN A 152 2.55 28.66 -4.80
C ASN A 152 3.20 27.27 -4.85
N LYS A 153 4.32 27.12 -5.56
CA LYS A 153 5.06 25.86 -5.62
C LYS A 153 5.65 25.46 -4.26
N VAL A 154 6.18 26.43 -3.50
CA VAL A 154 6.68 26.20 -2.14
C VAL A 154 5.56 25.71 -1.22
N ASN A 155 4.39 26.37 -1.25
CA ASN A 155 3.23 25.96 -0.45
C ASN A 155 2.76 24.54 -0.80
N GLN A 156 2.72 24.20 -2.10
CA GLN A 156 2.36 22.86 -2.55
C GLN A 156 3.36 21.80 -2.05
N LEU A 157 4.66 22.06 -2.18
CA LEU A 157 5.70 21.14 -1.70
C LEU A 157 5.68 20.98 -0.19
N GLN A 158 5.39 22.05 0.55
CA GLN A 158 5.24 21.99 2.00
C GLN A 158 4.06 21.09 2.41
N SER A 159 2.91 21.22 1.74
CA SER A 159 1.75 20.35 1.97
C SER A 159 2.08 18.89 1.67
N GLN A 160 2.75 18.60 0.54
CA GLN A 160 3.15 17.23 0.17
C GLN A 160 4.14 16.63 1.17
N THR A 161 5.03 17.45 1.72
CA THR A 161 5.99 17.02 2.74
C THR A 161 5.25 16.62 4.01
N GLN A 162 4.31 17.45 4.48
CA GLN A 162 3.51 17.16 5.66
C GLN A 162 2.65 15.89 5.49
N ASP A 163 2.03 15.70 4.33
CA ASP A 163 1.26 14.49 4.02
C ASP A 163 2.15 13.23 4.03
N SER A 164 3.36 13.34 3.48
CA SER A 164 4.33 12.26 3.46
C SER A 164 4.83 11.90 4.86
N GLU A 165 5.10 12.90 5.70
CA GLU A 165 5.47 12.70 7.11
C GLU A 165 4.36 11.99 7.90
N ASN A 166 3.11 12.42 7.72
CA ASN A 166 1.96 11.76 8.34
C ASN A 166 1.85 10.29 7.91
N ARG A 167 2.04 10.00 6.62
CA ARG A 167 2.01 8.63 6.10
C ARG A 167 3.15 7.77 6.64
N ILE A 168 4.35 8.35 6.79
CA ILE A 168 5.50 7.67 7.41
C ILE A 168 5.17 7.31 8.87
N ASN A 169 4.58 8.23 9.62
CA ASN A 169 4.21 7.97 11.02
C ASN A 169 3.18 6.85 11.15
N GLN A 170 2.12 6.87 10.33
CA GLN A 170 1.13 5.78 10.29
C GLN A 170 1.75 4.41 9.95
N LEU A 171 2.70 4.39 9.00
CA LEU A 171 3.40 3.16 8.64
C LEU A 171 4.30 2.66 9.76
N LYS A 172 4.99 3.56 10.48
CA LYS A 172 5.79 3.21 11.66
C LYS A 172 4.92 2.57 12.75
N GLU A 173 3.78 3.17 13.08
CA GLU A 173 2.85 2.62 14.08
C GLU A 173 2.34 1.23 13.70
N LYS A 174 1.96 1.04 12.43
CA LYS A 174 1.57 -0.28 11.91
C LYS A 174 2.70 -1.30 12.02
N ASN A 175 3.92 -0.90 11.69
CA ASN A 175 5.08 -1.78 11.75
C ASN A 175 5.35 -2.21 13.20
N THR A 176 5.36 -1.28 14.15
CA THR A 176 5.49 -1.58 15.58
C THR A 176 4.37 -2.49 16.08
N SER A 177 3.13 -2.28 15.63
CA SER A 177 2.02 -3.18 15.97
C SER A 177 2.25 -4.60 15.43
N LEU A 178 2.73 -4.74 14.19
CA LEU A 178 3.03 -6.05 13.60
C LEU A 178 4.21 -6.73 14.28
N GLU A 179 5.30 -5.99 14.55
CA GLU A 179 6.46 -6.46 15.31
C GLU A 179 6.06 -6.98 16.70
N SER A 180 5.05 -6.36 17.34
CA SER A 180 4.53 -6.86 18.62
C SER A 180 3.67 -8.13 18.52
N LYS A 181 3.00 -8.35 17.38
CA LYS A 181 2.11 -9.51 17.16
C LYS A 181 2.87 -10.78 16.80
N ILE A 182 4.01 -10.67 16.12
CA ILE A 182 4.85 -11.81 15.73
C ILE A 182 5.21 -12.69 16.95
N PRO A 183 5.84 -12.17 18.02
CA PRO A 183 6.23 -13.00 19.16
C PRO A 183 5.02 -13.57 19.93
N GLN A 184 3.88 -12.87 19.93
CA GLN A 184 2.65 -13.39 20.53
C GLN A 184 2.12 -14.62 19.77
N LEU A 185 2.11 -14.55 18.43
CA LEU A 185 1.71 -15.67 17.59
C LEU A 185 2.70 -16.82 17.66
N GLU A 186 4.00 -16.54 17.67
CA GLU A 186 5.04 -17.55 17.88
C GLU A 186 4.88 -18.27 19.22
N GLY A 187 4.61 -17.53 20.30
CA GLY A 187 4.31 -18.11 21.61
C GLY A 187 3.05 -18.98 21.59
N ARG A 188 2.00 -18.57 20.87
CA ARG A 188 0.78 -19.37 20.73
C ARG A 188 1.02 -20.66 19.95
N ILE A 189 1.84 -20.61 18.90
CA ILE A 189 2.24 -21.80 18.13
C ILE A 189 2.98 -22.78 19.04
N GLN A 190 3.97 -22.32 19.80
CA GLN A 190 4.72 -23.18 20.73
C GLN A 190 3.82 -23.84 21.78
N GLN A 191 2.82 -23.12 22.32
CA GLN A 191 1.85 -23.69 23.25
C GLN A 191 1.01 -24.79 22.61
N LEU A 192 0.50 -24.55 21.39
CA LEU A 192 -0.30 -25.53 20.65
C LEU A 192 0.52 -26.77 20.26
N GLU A 193 1.80 -26.59 19.92
CA GLU A 193 2.71 -27.70 19.64
C GLU A 193 2.93 -28.57 20.88
N GLN A 194 3.10 -27.97 22.07
CA GLN A 194 3.22 -28.70 23.33
C GLN A 194 1.94 -29.46 23.68
N GLU A 195 0.78 -28.81 23.52
CA GLU A 195 -0.52 -29.44 23.76
C GLU A 195 -0.74 -30.64 22.83
N ASN A 196 -0.42 -30.49 21.54
CA ASN A 196 -0.54 -31.55 20.55
C ASN A 196 0.42 -32.72 20.85
N ALA A 197 1.66 -32.43 21.25
CA ALA A 197 2.61 -33.45 21.67
C ALA A 197 2.10 -34.23 22.90
N SER A 198 1.52 -33.53 23.90
CA SER A 198 0.92 -34.16 25.08
C SER A 198 -0.27 -35.05 24.73
N LEU A 199 -1.19 -34.56 23.90
CA LEU A 199 -2.33 -35.36 23.43
C LEU A 199 -1.87 -36.58 22.63
N THR A 200 -0.88 -36.42 21.76
CA THR A 200 -0.29 -37.51 20.99
C THR A 200 0.32 -38.59 21.90
N GLN A 201 1.01 -38.19 22.97
CA GLN A 201 1.55 -39.13 23.96
C GLN A 201 0.45 -39.88 24.72
N GLN A 202 -0.71 -39.27 24.95
CA GLN A 202 -1.85 -39.92 25.62
C GLN A 202 -2.60 -40.92 24.72
N ILE A 203 -2.55 -40.77 23.40
CA ILE A 203 -3.24 -41.66 22.46
C ILE A 203 -2.71 -43.09 22.53
N SER A 204 -1.39 -43.28 22.54
CA SER A 204 -0.77 -44.62 22.56
C SER A 204 -1.20 -45.50 23.74
N PRO A 205 -1.12 -45.06 25.02
CA PRO A 205 -1.55 -45.89 26.14
C PRO A 205 -3.06 -46.15 26.14
N LEU A 206 -3.87 -45.19 25.67
CA LEU A 206 -5.32 -45.40 25.51
C LEU A 206 -5.61 -46.46 24.44
N GLN A 207 -4.89 -46.45 23.32
CA GLN A 207 -5.00 -47.49 22.29
C GLN A 207 -4.62 -48.87 22.84
N SER A 208 -3.50 -48.97 23.59
CA SER A 208 -3.12 -50.22 24.25
C SER A 208 -4.18 -50.69 25.25
N LYS A 209 -4.82 -49.78 26.00
CA LYS A 209 -5.89 -50.13 26.93
C LYS A 209 -7.14 -50.66 26.21
N ILE A 210 -7.48 -50.06 25.06
CA ILE A 210 -8.58 -50.54 24.22
C ILE A 210 -8.29 -51.96 23.72
N GLU A 211 -7.08 -52.24 23.26
CA GLU A 211 -6.67 -53.57 22.82
C GLU A 211 -6.76 -54.61 23.95
N GLU A 212 -6.26 -54.28 25.14
CA GLU A 212 -6.33 -55.13 26.32
C GLU A 212 -7.78 -55.48 26.69
N LEU A 213 -8.65 -54.46 26.81
CA LEU A 213 -10.06 -54.66 27.13
C LEU A 213 -10.78 -55.46 26.04
N THR A 214 -10.43 -55.25 24.77
CA THR A 214 -11.00 -56.01 23.65
C THR A 214 -10.63 -57.50 23.75
N GLN A 215 -9.38 -57.81 24.11
CA GLN A 215 -8.96 -59.19 24.35
C GLN A 215 -9.69 -59.81 25.55
N GLU A 216 -9.87 -59.07 26.64
CA GLU A 216 -10.60 -59.53 27.82
C GLU A 216 -12.08 -59.84 27.50
N ILE A 217 -12.75 -58.96 26.74
CA ILE A 217 -14.12 -59.17 26.27
C ILE A 217 -14.20 -60.45 25.42
N ASN A 218 -13.28 -60.62 24.46
CA ASN A 218 -13.24 -61.82 23.62
C ASN A 218 -13.06 -63.10 24.44
N TYR A 219 -12.17 -63.08 25.44
CA TYR A 219 -11.97 -64.20 26.35
C TYR A 219 -13.25 -64.53 27.15
N LYS A 220 -13.88 -63.51 27.75
CA LYS A 220 -15.13 -63.69 28.51
C LYS A 220 -16.27 -64.21 27.62
N ASN A 221 -16.39 -63.72 26.39
CA ASN A 221 -17.40 -64.20 25.44
C ASN A 221 -17.21 -65.68 25.10
N LYS A 222 -15.98 -66.13 24.82
CA LYS A 222 -15.68 -67.56 24.63
C LYS A 222 -16.07 -68.39 25.85
N ARG A 223 -15.76 -67.90 27.05
CA ARG A 223 -16.12 -68.60 28.29
C ARG A 223 -17.63 -68.70 28.49
N ILE A 224 -18.38 -67.66 28.13
CA ILE A 224 -19.84 -67.67 28.17
C ILE A 224 -20.39 -68.70 27.16
N GLU A 225 -19.81 -68.78 25.96
CA GLU A 225 -20.19 -69.75 24.94
C GLU A 225 -19.96 -71.19 25.40
N GLU A 226 -18.77 -71.49 25.95
CA GLU A 226 -18.45 -72.79 26.58
C GLU A 226 -19.42 -73.17 27.70
N LEU A 227 -19.86 -72.20 28.51
CA LEU A 227 -20.80 -72.45 29.61
C LEU A 227 -22.25 -72.59 29.14
N LYS A 228 -22.60 -72.02 27.97
CA LYS A 228 -23.92 -72.16 27.34
C LYS A 228 -24.07 -73.47 26.58
N GLU A 229 -22.97 -74.05 26.09
CA GLU A 229 -23.01 -75.40 25.55
C GLU A 229 -23.43 -76.39 26.65
N PRO A 230 -24.49 -77.20 26.43
CA PRO A 230 -24.94 -78.15 27.43
C PRO A 230 -23.82 -79.17 27.69
N LYS A 231 -23.29 -79.15 28.91
CA LYS A 231 -22.32 -80.12 29.39
C LYS A 231 -22.99 -81.51 29.31
N ALA A 232 -22.67 -82.29 28.28
CA ALA A 232 -23.13 -83.65 28.14
C ALA A 232 -22.56 -84.49 29.30
N VAL A 233 -23.29 -84.56 30.41
CA VAL A 233 -22.99 -85.49 31.48
C VAL A 233 -23.47 -86.87 31.00
N MET A 234 -22.49 -87.72 30.66
CA MET A 234 -22.58 -89.17 30.42
C MET A 234 -23.25 -89.64 29.11
N PRO A 235 -22.52 -90.35 28.22
CA PRO A 235 -23.16 -91.31 27.33
C PRO A 235 -23.45 -92.59 28.14
N SER A 236 -24.68 -92.77 28.60
CA SER A 236 -25.16 -94.09 28.99
C SER A 236 -25.03 -95.01 27.77
N SER A 237 -24.23 -96.07 27.92
CA SER A 237 -23.89 -97.07 26.92
C SER A 237 -25.06 -98.01 26.57
N LEU A 238 -26.26 -97.46 26.30
CA LEU A 238 -27.46 -98.26 26.06
C LEU A 238 -28.40 -97.64 25.01
N ALA A 239 -27.93 -97.55 23.77
CA ALA A 239 -28.79 -97.47 22.58
C ALA A 239 -27.97 -97.78 21.31
N GLN A 240 -27.62 -99.05 21.12
CA GLN A 240 -27.29 -99.58 19.80
C GLN A 240 -28.59 -99.77 19.01
N GLY A 241 -28.64 -99.29 17.76
CA GLY A 241 -29.81 -99.46 16.90
C GLY A 241 -29.72 -98.82 15.52
N GLN A 242 -28.78 -99.31 14.70
CA GLN A 242 -28.92 -99.56 13.25
C GLN A 242 -29.22 -98.43 12.22
N THR A 243 -28.27 -98.28 11.28
CA THR A 243 -28.43 -98.18 9.80
C THR A 243 -29.14 -96.92 9.23
N SER A 244 -28.69 -96.22 8.18
CA SER A 244 -28.08 -96.63 6.92
C SER A 244 -27.44 -95.44 6.18
N GLN A 245 -26.64 -95.79 5.18
CA GLN A 245 -25.74 -94.95 4.39
C GLN A 245 -26.42 -94.13 3.27
N THR A 246 -25.65 -93.14 2.79
CA THR A 246 -25.53 -92.67 1.40
C THR A 246 -26.56 -91.68 0.84
N SER A 247 -26.10 -90.48 0.47
CA SER A 247 -26.14 -90.01 -0.93
C SER A 247 -25.28 -88.75 -1.14
N THR A 248 -24.36 -88.90 -2.10
CA THR A 248 -23.69 -87.91 -2.94
C THR A 248 -24.63 -86.84 -3.53
N SER A 249 -24.15 -85.59 -3.64
CA SER A 249 -24.03 -84.86 -4.93
C SER A 249 -23.63 -83.37 -4.77
N SER A 250 -22.50 -83.04 -5.42
CA SER A 250 -22.20 -81.87 -6.26
C SER A 250 -22.86 -80.49 -6.04
N GLY A 251 -22.02 -79.46 -6.00
CA GLY A 251 -22.41 -78.05 -6.19
C GLY A 251 -21.21 -77.16 -6.54
N THR A 252 -20.91 -77.10 -7.83
CA THR A 252 -19.92 -76.27 -8.55
C THR A 252 -20.22 -74.77 -8.45
N SER A 253 -19.20 -73.91 -8.38
CA SER A 253 -19.08 -72.57 -9.03
C SER A 253 -17.77 -71.87 -8.57
N SER A 254 -16.72 -71.89 -9.39
CA SER A 254 -16.32 -70.83 -10.35
C SER A 254 -15.81 -69.53 -9.70
N SER A 255 -14.48 -69.32 -9.68
CA SER A 255 -13.75 -68.36 -10.55
C SER A 255 -13.57 -66.99 -9.88
N GLY A 256 -12.41 -66.33 -9.82
CA GLY A 256 -11.08 -66.58 -10.36
C GLY A 256 -10.14 -65.49 -9.84
N ALA A 257 -8.90 -65.86 -9.59
CA ALA A 257 -7.80 -64.90 -9.42
C ALA A 257 -7.38 -64.37 -10.80
N GLY A 258 -7.14 -63.07 -10.90
CA GLY A 258 -6.70 -62.42 -12.14
C GLY A 258 -6.22 -61.00 -11.89
N LEU A 259 -4.93 -60.89 -11.56
CA LEU A 259 -4.16 -59.67 -11.46
C LEU A 259 -3.92 -59.03 -12.84
N SER A 260 -3.71 -57.70 -12.82
CA SER A 260 -2.92 -56.90 -13.78
C SER A 260 -3.52 -56.73 -15.18
N GLY A 261 -3.58 -55.56 -15.80
CA GLY A 261 -3.05 -54.24 -15.49
C GLY A 261 -2.95 -53.49 -16.81
N THR A 262 -3.51 -52.29 -16.91
CA THR A 262 -3.15 -51.35 -17.97
C THR A 262 -3.13 -49.93 -17.42
N SER A 263 -1.91 -49.38 -17.44
CA SER A 263 -1.53 -47.97 -17.47
C SER A 263 -2.49 -46.96 -16.86
N PHE A 264 -2.19 -46.53 -15.63
CA PHE A 264 -2.45 -45.15 -15.25
C PHE A 264 -1.24 -44.59 -14.52
N THR A 265 -0.80 -43.45 -15.02
CA THR A 265 0.34 -42.67 -14.57
C THR A 265 0.32 -42.45 -13.05
N ASP A 266 1.50 -42.68 -12.49
CA ASP A 266 1.92 -42.52 -11.10
C ASP A 266 1.43 -41.20 -10.46
N THR A 267 0.21 -41.23 -9.93
CA THR A 267 -0.33 -40.15 -9.10
C THR A 267 -0.90 -40.80 -7.85
N LYS A 268 -0.21 -40.62 -6.72
CA LYS A 268 -0.69 -40.97 -5.37
C LYS A 268 -2.20 -40.72 -5.30
N ARG A 269 -2.98 -41.74 -4.95
CA ARG A 269 -4.45 -41.74 -5.01
C ARG A 269 -4.99 -40.63 -4.09
N LYS A 270 -5.17 -39.41 -4.61
CA LYS A 270 -5.64 -38.24 -3.87
C LYS A 270 -7.08 -38.46 -3.43
N ILE A 271 -7.37 -38.22 -2.15
CA ILE A 271 -8.68 -38.41 -1.52
C ILE A 271 -9.15 -37.05 -1.02
N CYS A 272 -10.37 -36.65 -1.35
CA CYS A 272 -10.97 -35.44 -0.80
C CYS A 272 -11.23 -35.63 0.70
N PRO A 273 -10.68 -34.79 1.57
CA PRO A 273 -10.87 -34.91 3.02
C PRO A 273 -12.31 -34.58 3.47
N ASN A 274 -13.11 -33.92 2.63
CA ASN A 274 -14.48 -33.53 2.96
C ASN A 274 -15.53 -34.60 2.59
N CYS A 275 -15.37 -35.31 1.47
CA CYS A 275 -16.38 -36.26 0.98
C CYS A 275 -15.83 -37.65 0.62
N GLY A 276 -14.53 -37.88 0.81
CA GLY A 276 -13.89 -39.17 0.50
C GLY A 276 -13.78 -39.50 -0.98
N ALA A 277 -14.18 -38.60 -1.89
CA ALA A 277 -14.07 -38.83 -3.32
C ALA A 277 -12.59 -38.99 -3.75
N THR A 278 -12.30 -39.98 -4.60
CA THR A 278 -10.93 -40.33 -5.00
C THR A 278 -10.72 -40.24 -6.51
N GLY A 279 -9.47 -40.04 -6.93
CA GLY A 279 -9.09 -40.17 -8.33
C GLY A 279 -9.66 -39.06 -9.22
N ALA A 280 -10.45 -39.43 -10.23
CA ALA A 280 -10.99 -38.51 -11.25
C ALA A 280 -11.91 -37.39 -10.70
N ALA A 281 -12.35 -37.50 -9.44
CA ALA A 281 -13.12 -36.47 -8.74
C ALA A 281 -12.26 -35.35 -8.14
N ILE A 282 -10.93 -35.42 -8.26
CA ILE A 282 -9.97 -34.43 -7.77
C ILE A 282 -9.31 -33.75 -8.97
N LYS A 283 -9.54 -32.44 -9.14
CA LYS A 283 -8.86 -31.63 -10.16
C LYS A 283 -7.74 -30.82 -9.53
N GLU A 284 -6.63 -30.67 -10.24
CA GLU A 284 -5.51 -29.81 -9.82
C GLU A 284 -5.65 -28.46 -10.54
N GLU A 285 -5.80 -27.37 -9.78
CA GLU A 285 -5.94 -26.01 -10.29
C GLU A 285 -4.86 -25.10 -9.71
N GLU A 286 -4.50 -24.04 -10.44
CA GLU A 286 -3.54 -23.05 -9.99
C GLU A 286 -4.19 -22.08 -8.99
N ASP A 287 -3.62 -22.01 -7.80
CA ASP A 287 -4.00 -21.05 -6.77
C ASP A 287 -3.39 -19.68 -7.06
N LYS A 288 -4.17 -18.84 -7.74
CA LYS A 288 -3.78 -17.46 -8.08
C LYS A 288 -3.57 -16.57 -6.86
N THR A 289 -3.97 -17.00 -5.67
CA THR A 289 -3.74 -16.26 -4.42
C THR A 289 -2.37 -16.54 -3.81
N LYS A 290 -1.70 -17.63 -4.23
CA LYS A 290 -0.41 -18.06 -3.66
C LYS A 290 0.66 -18.20 -4.74
N ILE A 291 1.53 -17.19 -4.83
CA ILE A 291 2.60 -17.11 -5.83
C ILE A 291 3.88 -17.73 -5.25
N ILE A 292 4.48 -18.67 -5.99
CA ILE A 292 5.74 -19.34 -5.63
C ILE A 292 6.95 -18.51 -6.06
N SER A 293 6.95 -18.00 -7.29
CA SER A 293 8.05 -17.18 -7.83
C SER A 293 7.54 -16.19 -8.87
N TYR A 294 8.15 -15.00 -8.94
CA TYR A 294 7.74 -13.89 -9.80
C TYR A 294 8.59 -13.71 -11.08
N ILE A 295 9.65 -14.51 -11.30
CA ILE A 295 10.63 -14.27 -12.37
C ILE A 295 10.94 -15.59 -13.10
N PRO A 296 10.91 -15.65 -14.46
CA PRO A 296 10.57 -14.59 -15.42
C PRO A 296 9.06 -14.39 -15.68
N LYS A 297 8.19 -15.28 -15.17
CA LYS A 297 6.72 -15.13 -15.13
C LYS A 297 6.21 -15.59 -13.76
N PRO A 298 5.09 -15.05 -13.25
CA PRO A 298 4.51 -15.53 -12.00
C PRO A 298 4.12 -17.00 -12.13
N THR A 299 4.64 -17.81 -11.21
CA THR A 299 4.31 -19.23 -11.07
C THR A 299 3.46 -19.39 -9.81
N TYR A 300 2.28 -19.97 -9.96
CA TYR A 300 1.31 -20.12 -8.89
C TYR A 300 1.42 -21.49 -8.22
N ALA A 301 1.05 -21.56 -6.94
CA ALA A 301 0.94 -22.83 -6.25
C ALA A 301 -0.20 -23.67 -6.84
N LYS A 302 -0.12 -24.99 -6.68
CA LYS A 302 -1.19 -25.88 -7.13
C LYS A 302 -2.06 -26.29 -5.94
N LYS A 303 -3.37 -26.27 -6.12
CA LYS A 303 -4.37 -26.73 -5.16
C LYS A 303 -5.24 -27.82 -5.78
N ASN A 304 -5.80 -28.70 -4.96
CA ASN A 304 -6.72 -29.73 -5.41
C ASN A 304 -8.15 -29.32 -5.10
N VAL A 305 -9.03 -29.38 -6.09
CA VAL A 305 -10.44 -29.06 -5.95
C VAL A 305 -11.26 -30.33 -6.18
N CYS A 306 -12.11 -30.68 -5.22
CA CYS A 306 -13.04 -31.78 -5.38
C CYS A 306 -14.22 -31.36 -6.25
N THR A 307 -14.44 -32.06 -7.36
CA THR A 307 -15.55 -31.77 -8.29
C THR A 307 -16.91 -32.21 -7.76
N LYS A 308 -16.96 -32.98 -6.67
CA LYS A 308 -18.20 -33.47 -6.05
C LYS A 308 -18.75 -32.51 -4.99
N CYS A 309 -17.88 -31.95 -4.15
CA CYS A 309 -18.30 -31.09 -3.04
C CYS A 309 -17.70 -29.66 -3.10
N GLY A 310 -16.89 -29.35 -4.12
CA GLY A 310 -16.27 -28.04 -4.29
C GLY A 310 -15.14 -27.73 -3.30
N PHE A 311 -14.75 -28.67 -2.44
CA PHE A 311 -13.75 -28.44 -1.41
C PHE A 311 -12.33 -28.35 -2.00
N GLU A 312 -11.59 -27.31 -1.61
CA GLU A 312 -10.22 -27.02 -2.06
C GLU A 312 -9.20 -27.38 -0.98
N PHE A 313 -8.10 -28.08 -1.33
CA PHE A 313 -7.05 -28.52 -0.39
C PHE A 313 -5.69 -28.81 -1.04
#